data_AF-A0A9D2FIN9-F1
#
_entry.id   AF-A0A9D2FIN9-F1
#
_cell.length_a   1.000
_cell.length_b   1.000
_cell.length_c   1.000
_cell.angle_alpha   90.00
_cell.angle_beta   90.00
_cell.angle_gamma   90.00
#
_symmetry.space_group_name_H-M   'P 1'
#
loop_
_entity.id
_entity.type
_entity.pdbx_description
1 polymer ?
#
loop_
_entity_poly.entity_id
_entity_poly.type
_entity_poly.pdbx_seq_one_letter_code
_entity_poly.pdbx_strand_id
1 'polypeptide(L)'
;MKRWTVWCGALALALALAACGRDEPAPEPTAAPEPAPALTATPETAESAAPANTATPAPTAAPDLDALAELARQAGLEALAGLPELPAPPDTASLQAGLEGLLAGQDGAGWNADAYWIACLDDSACTLHIGAGGFTLARYTLDEGGAIAVSELSGQPVLDENGFSVVDGNGEPVLAFGWELLAEDGDGLPRLDLESRSGEALPAGELSFYMTSAASAEEADALARGYLENRQTPDPATDDMTTLLAGYRGVSIVDACILNGLDPSLENRATYAAHFGIEGYRGTPEQNLYLLTCMGGTIA
;
A
#
# COMPACT_ATOMS: atom_id res chain seq x y z
N MET A 1 -0.58 29.75 -45.71
CA MET A 1 0.29 28.69 -46.28
C MET A 1 0.93 27.92 -45.13
N LYS A 2 0.47 26.70 -44.86
CA LYS A 2 1.26 25.56 -44.35
C LYS A 2 0.33 24.35 -44.28
N ARG A 3 0.68 23.33 -45.06
CA ARG A 3 0.02 22.03 -45.23
C ARG A 3 0.36 21.14 -44.06
N TRP A 4 -0.61 20.49 -43.41
CA TRP A 4 -0.33 19.33 -42.58
C TRP A 4 -1.07 18.12 -43.13
N THR A 5 -0.28 17.06 -43.26
CA THR A 5 -0.48 15.86 -44.05
C THR A 5 -1.26 14.83 -43.25
N VAL A 6 -2.28 14.26 -43.86
CA VAL A 6 -2.96 13.04 -43.40
C VAL A 6 -1.97 11.87 -43.53
N TRP A 7 -1.79 11.07 -42.48
CA TRP A 7 -1.19 9.74 -42.61
C TRP A 7 -2.15 8.67 -42.10
N CYS A 8 -2.53 7.80 -43.04
CA CYS A 8 -3.32 6.60 -42.86
C CYS A 8 -2.42 5.44 -42.41
N GLY A 9 -2.96 4.60 -41.53
CA GLY A 9 -3.04 3.14 -41.70
C GLY A 9 -1.76 2.32 -41.86
N ALA A 10 -1.58 1.36 -40.95
CA ALA A 10 -1.00 0.07 -41.29
C ALA A 10 -1.71 -1.05 -40.50
N LEU A 11 -2.67 -1.66 -41.18
CA LEU A 11 -3.21 -3.00 -40.92
C LEU A 11 -2.37 -3.98 -41.74
N ALA A 12 -1.80 -5.02 -41.11
CA ALA A 12 -1.29 -6.26 -41.72
C ALA A 12 -0.50 -7.03 -40.64
N LEU A 13 -0.47 -8.36 -40.54
CA LEU A 13 -1.08 -9.47 -41.26
C LEU A 13 -0.69 -10.72 -40.44
N ALA A 14 -1.61 -11.67 -40.32
CA ALA A 14 -1.37 -12.98 -39.70
C ALA A 14 -0.26 -13.77 -40.41
N LEU A 15 0.49 -14.57 -39.64
CA LEU A 15 1.11 -15.78 -40.17
C LEU A 15 1.04 -16.91 -39.13
N ALA A 16 0.16 -17.87 -39.40
CA ALA A 16 0.22 -19.20 -38.83
C ALA A 16 1.17 -20.06 -39.67
N LEU A 17 2.02 -20.86 -39.01
CA LEU A 17 2.63 -22.03 -39.63
C LEU A 17 2.86 -23.12 -38.58
N ALA A 18 2.47 -24.32 -38.98
CA ALA A 18 2.24 -25.49 -38.17
C ALA A 18 3.47 -26.40 -38.04
N ALA A 19 3.50 -27.12 -36.92
CA ALA A 19 3.85 -28.54 -36.72
C ALA A 19 5.17 -29.15 -37.24
N CYS A 20 5.99 -29.58 -36.28
CA CYS A 20 6.75 -30.84 -36.22
C CYS A 20 7.19 -30.96 -34.74
N GLY A 21 6.74 -31.89 -33.89
CA GLY A 21 6.60 -33.33 -34.10
C GLY A 21 7.91 -34.03 -33.72
N ARG A 22 8.22 -34.17 -32.42
CA ARG A 22 9.09 -35.23 -31.87
C ARG A 22 8.69 -35.57 -30.43
N ASP A 23 8.16 -36.78 -30.29
CA ASP A 23 8.12 -37.61 -29.09
C ASP A 23 9.52 -37.80 -28.47
N GLU A 24 9.63 -37.68 -27.15
CA GLU A 24 10.42 -38.57 -26.26
C GLU A 24 10.05 -38.30 -24.78
N PRO A 25 10.23 -39.27 -23.87
CA PRO A 25 9.15 -39.76 -23.02
C PRO A 25 9.20 -39.20 -21.60
N ALA A 26 8.07 -39.31 -20.90
CA ALA A 26 7.94 -39.03 -19.48
C ALA A 26 8.90 -39.88 -18.63
N PRO A 27 9.57 -39.30 -17.60
CA PRO A 27 10.25 -40.11 -16.60
C PRO A 27 9.22 -40.79 -15.68
N GLU A 28 9.32 -42.11 -15.57
CA GLU A 28 8.57 -42.93 -14.61
C GLU A 28 8.88 -42.55 -13.15
N PRO A 29 7.94 -42.75 -12.21
CA PRO A 29 8.07 -42.33 -10.82
C PRO A 29 9.04 -43.24 -10.06
N THR A 30 10.15 -42.66 -9.58
CA THR A 30 11.05 -43.32 -8.64
C THR A 30 10.31 -43.61 -7.33
N ALA A 31 10.25 -44.90 -6.99
CA ALA A 31 9.66 -45.42 -5.77
C ALA A 31 10.27 -44.82 -4.50
N ALA A 32 9.41 -44.53 -3.52
CA ALA A 32 9.76 -44.15 -2.17
C ALA A 32 10.46 -45.31 -1.43
N PRO A 33 11.51 -45.06 -0.62
CA PRO A 33 12.05 -46.06 0.29
C PRO A 33 11.13 -46.24 1.51
N GLU A 34 10.82 -47.50 1.83
CA GLU A 34 10.10 -47.96 3.02
C GLU A 34 10.75 -47.52 4.36
N PRO A 35 9.96 -47.40 5.44
CA PRO A 35 10.42 -46.91 6.73
C PRO A 35 11.29 -47.93 7.49
N ALA A 36 12.39 -47.44 8.08
CA ALA A 36 13.24 -48.19 8.99
C ALA A 36 12.57 -48.39 10.38
N PRO A 37 12.90 -49.47 11.12
CA PRO A 37 12.04 -50.04 12.15
C PRO A 37 12.01 -49.28 13.48
N ALA A 38 10.88 -49.39 14.15
CA ALA A 38 10.60 -48.88 15.49
C ALA A 38 11.59 -49.41 16.54
N LEU A 39 12.27 -48.50 17.23
CA LEU A 39 12.99 -48.82 18.46
C LEU A 39 12.05 -48.65 19.65
N THR A 40 11.69 -49.78 20.22
CA THR A 40 11.09 -49.95 21.54
C THR A 40 11.99 -49.35 22.63
N ALA A 41 11.48 -48.38 23.38
CA ALA A 41 12.03 -47.98 24.67
C ALA A 41 11.02 -48.33 25.78
N THR A 42 11.42 -49.28 26.64
CA THR A 42 10.74 -49.66 27.89
C THR A 42 11.12 -48.64 28.98
N PRO A 43 10.23 -48.30 29.94
CA PRO A 43 10.36 -47.09 30.73
C PRO A 43 11.27 -47.27 31.94
N GLU A 44 12.14 -46.30 32.22
CA GLU A 44 12.78 -46.15 33.53
C GLU A 44 12.10 -45.04 34.32
N THR A 45 11.63 -45.44 35.50
CA THR A 45 11.08 -44.64 36.57
C THR A 45 12.18 -43.79 37.20
N ALA A 46 12.02 -42.47 37.19
CA ALA A 46 12.70 -41.57 38.11
C ALA A 46 11.69 -40.53 38.62
N GLU A 47 11.15 -40.83 39.79
CA GLU A 47 10.37 -39.97 40.65
C GLU A 47 11.25 -38.82 41.15
N SER A 48 10.93 -37.58 40.79
CA SER A 48 11.41 -36.38 41.48
C SER A 48 10.33 -35.33 41.45
N ALA A 49 9.81 -35.02 42.63
CA ALA A 49 8.68 -34.15 42.86
C ALA A 49 8.99 -32.68 42.47
N ALA A 50 8.22 -32.15 41.52
CA ALA A 50 8.11 -30.71 41.28
C ALA A 50 6.71 -30.25 41.74
N PRO A 51 6.58 -29.14 42.49
CA PRO A 51 5.28 -28.70 42.98
C PRO A 51 4.41 -28.21 41.83
N ALA A 52 3.15 -28.65 41.85
CA ALA A 52 2.09 -28.23 40.95
C ALA A 52 1.86 -26.71 41.06
N ASN A 53 2.08 -26.00 39.95
CA ASN A 53 1.45 -24.72 39.67
C ASN A 53 0.89 -24.78 38.25
N THR A 54 -0.25 -25.45 38.11
CA THR A 54 -1.14 -25.28 36.96
C THR A 54 -1.94 -23.99 37.15
N ALA A 55 -1.44 -22.91 36.57
CA ALA A 55 -2.26 -21.81 36.14
C ALA A 55 -2.00 -21.64 34.64
N THR A 56 -2.90 -22.19 33.83
CA THR A 56 -3.07 -21.75 32.43
C THR A 56 -3.30 -20.24 32.48
N PRO A 57 -2.46 -19.39 31.84
CA PRO A 57 -2.79 -17.99 31.76
C PRO A 57 -4.09 -17.86 30.94
N ALA A 58 -5.08 -17.21 31.55
CA ALA A 58 -6.26 -16.70 30.84
C ALA A 58 -5.80 -15.82 29.67
N PRO A 59 -6.59 -15.67 28.59
CA PRO A 59 -6.22 -14.82 27.47
C PRO A 59 -5.82 -13.44 28.00
N THR A 60 -4.57 -13.06 27.73
CA THR A 60 -4.02 -11.76 28.06
C THR A 60 -5.00 -10.72 27.55
N ALA A 61 -5.60 -9.95 28.46
CA ALA A 61 -6.44 -8.83 28.09
C ALA A 61 -5.65 -7.94 27.11
N ALA A 62 -6.30 -7.53 26.02
CA ALA A 62 -5.73 -6.60 25.06
C ALA A 62 -5.02 -5.45 25.82
N PRO A 63 -3.76 -5.13 25.47
CA PRO A 63 -3.04 -4.09 26.17
C PRO A 63 -3.79 -2.76 26.06
N ASP A 64 -3.91 -2.06 27.19
CA ASP A 64 -4.56 -0.76 27.27
C ASP A 64 -3.93 0.20 26.24
N LEU A 65 -4.75 0.84 25.40
CA LEU A 65 -4.30 1.77 24.36
C LEU A 65 -3.44 2.90 24.94
N ASP A 66 -3.73 3.34 26.16
CA ASP A 66 -2.91 4.36 26.86
C ASP A 66 -1.54 3.81 27.25
N ALA A 67 -1.46 2.53 27.65
CA ALA A 67 -0.21 1.85 27.96
C ALA A 67 0.61 1.54 26.70
N LEU A 68 -0.04 1.24 25.57
CA LEU A 68 0.60 1.07 24.26
C LEU A 68 1.14 2.39 23.73
N ALA A 69 0.37 3.48 23.83
CA ALA A 69 0.79 4.83 23.46
C ALA A 69 1.93 5.31 24.37
N GLU A 70 1.92 4.95 25.66
CA GLU A 70 3.03 5.17 26.59
C GLU A 70 4.26 4.33 26.23
N LEU A 71 4.10 3.07 25.82
CA LEU A 71 5.22 2.23 25.38
C LEU A 71 5.83 2.72 24.05
N ALA A 72 5.00 3.16 23.10
CA ALA A 72 5.44 3.77 21.85
C ALA A 72 6.12 5.13 22.11
N ARG A 73 5.56 5.96 23.02
CA ARG A 73 6.24 7.16 23.51
C ARG A 73 7.56 6.83 24.18
N GLN A 74 7.61 5.87 25.10
CA GLN A 74 8.81 5.48 25.85
C GLN A 74 9.88 4.86 24.96
N ALA A 75 9.50 4.07 23.96
CA ALA A 75 10.39 3.53 22.94
C ALA A 75 10.94 4.60 21.98
N GLY A 76 10.23 5.74 21.84
CA GLY A 76 10.60 6.87 20.99
C GLY A 76 11.00 8.17 21.70
N LEU A 77 11.14 8.18 23.04
CA LEU A 77 11.21 9.43 23.82
C LEU A 77 12.54 10.19 23.71
N GLU A 78 13.59 9.61 23.11
CA GLU A 78 14.79 10.37 22.74
C GLU A 78 14.79 10.87 21.29
N ALA A 79 13.95 10.31 20.41
CA ALA A 79 13.88 10.68 19.00
C ALA A 79 12.78 11.72 18.68
N LEU A 80 11.65 11.68 19.40
CA LEU A 80 10.48 12.54 19.13
C LEU A 80 10.58 13.97 19.68
N ALA A 81 11.56 14.29 20.52
CA ALA A 81 11.71 15.64 21.10
C ALA A 81 12.08 16.74 20.08
N GLY A 82 12.31 16.38 18.81
CA GLY A 82 12.62 17.31 17.72
C GLY A 82 11.95 17.02 16.39
N LEU A 83 11.02 16.05 16.34
CA LEU A 83 10.27 15.76 15.11
C LEU A 83 9.09 16.74 15.00
N PRO A 84 8.82 17.29 13.80
CA PRO A 84 7.60 18.07 13.59
C PRO A 84 6.40 17.17 13.89
N GLU A 85 5.47 17.65 14.71
CA GLU A 85 4.13 17.03 14.81
C GLU A 85 3.61 16.83 13.39
N LEU A 86 3.29 15.58 13.03
CA LEU A 86 2.50 15.33 11.84
C LEU A 86 1.21 16.16 12.02
N PRO A 87 0.87 17.06 11.09
CA PRO A 87 -0.31 17.88 11.24
C PRO A 87 -1.52 16.97 11.40
N ALA A 88 -2.41 17.31 12.34
CA ALA A 88 -3.69 16.64 12.47
C ALA A 88 -4.35 16.58 11.08
N PRO A 89 -4.86 15.41 10.66
CA PRO A 89 -5.50 15.28 9.36
C PRO A 89 -6.70 16.24 9.33
N PRO A 90 -6.90 17.02 8.25
CA PRO A 90 -8.02 17.92 8.19
C PRO A 90 -9.32 17.10 8.04
N ASP A 91 -10.45 17.63 8.52
CA ASP A 91 -11.74 16.99 8.29
C ASP A 91 -12.10 16.97 6.79
N THR A 92 -13.03 16.09 6.38
CA THR A 92 -13.44 15.94 4.97
C THR A 92 -13.84 17.26 4.33
N ALA A 93 -14.49 18.17 5.07
CA ALA A 93 -14.93 19.46 4.56
C ALA A 93 -13.75 20.43 4.34
N SER A 94 -12.78 20.44 5.25
CA SER A 94 -11.57 21.25 5.18
C SER A 94 -10.61 20.75 4.12
N LEU A 95 -10.56 19.43 3.91
CA LEU A 95 -9.82 18.83 2.81
C LEU A 95 -10.49 19.11 1.45
N GLN A 96 -11.81 18.96 1.35
CA GLN A 96 -12.55 19.33 0.13
C GLN A 96 -12.34 20.80 -0.20
N ALA A 97 -12.49 21.70 0.78
CA ALA A 97 -12.21 23.12 0.62
C ALA A 97 -10.72 23.39 0.33
N GLY A 98 -9.82 22.57 0.85
CA GLY A 98 -8.38 22.62 0.57
C GLY A 98 -8.07 22.25 -0.88
N LEU A 99 -8.71 21.21 -1.43
CA LEU A 99 -8.57 20.85 -2.83
C LEU A 99 -9.26 21.88 -3.74
N GLU A 100 -10.48 22.29 -3.43
CA GLU A 100 -11.17 23.37 -4.14
C GLU A 100 -10.32 24.66 -4.14
N GLY A 101 -9.68 24.97 -3.01
CA GLY A 101 -8.72 26.06 -2.87
C GLY A 101 -7.47 25.88 -3.73
N LEU A 102 -6.82 24.71 -3.67
CA LEU A 102 -5.66 24.37 -4.50
C LEU A 102 -6.00 24.49 -6.00
N LEU A 103 -7.13 23.94 -6.42
CA LEU A 103 -7.64 24.02 -7.80
C LEU A 103 -7.99 25.46 -8.21
N ALA A 104 -8.46 26.28 -7.27
CA ALA A 104 -8.72 27.70 -7.46
C ALA A 104 -7.44 28.56 -7.37
N GLY A 105 -6.26 27.98 -7.17
CA GLY A 105 -4.98 28.69 -7.01
C GLY A 105 -4.91 29.51 -5.71
N GLN A 106 -5.65 29.12 -4.69
CA GLN A 106 -5.64 29.69 -3.35
C GLN A 106 -4.79 28.83 -2.41
N ASP A 107 -4.12 29.44 -1.44
CA ASP A 107 -3.47 28.70 -0.36
C ASP A 107 -4.55 27.91 0.40
N GLY A 108 -4.59 26.60 0.18
CA GLY A 108 -5.58 25.69 0.76
C GLY A 108 -5.54 25.73 2.28
N ALA A 109 -6.69 25.52 2.91
CA ALA A 109 -6.93 25.66 4.35
C ALA A 109 -6.13 24.67 5.23
N GLY A 110 -4.81 24.86 5.36
CA GLY A 110 -3.97 24.15 6.33
C GLY A 110 -3.60 22.71 5.98
N TRP A 111 -3.97 22.21 4.81
CA TRP A 111 -3.54 20.90 4.28
C TRP A 111 -2.34 21.04 3.36
N ASN A 112 -1.43 20.07 3.38
CA ASN A 112 -0.31 20.01 2.45
C ASN A 112 -0.83 19.55 1.08
N ALA A 113 -1.43 20.49 0.35
CA ALA A 113 -2.10 20.22 -0.91
C ALA A 113 -1.10 19.78 -2.02
N ASP A 114 0.21 19.91 -1.78
CA ASP A 114 1.30 19.42 -2.63
C ASP A 114 1.79 18.02 -2.18
N ALA A 115 0.87 17.14 -1.80
CA ALA A 115 1.18 15.79 -1.35
C ALA A 115 1.17 14.77 -2.50
N TYR A 116 1.96 13.71 -2.34
CA TYR A 116 1.91 12.53 -3.21
C TYR A 116 1.04 11.46 -2.59
N TRP A 117 0.27 10.79 -3.44
CA TRP A 117 -0.67 9.75 -3.05
C TRP A 117 -0.37 8.50 -3.84
N ILE A 118 -0.55 7.33 -3.24
CA ILE A 118 -0.31 6.05 -3.91
C ILE A 118 -1.49 5.12 -3.72
N ALA A 119 -1.98 4.56 -4.83
CA ALA A 119 -2.85 3.40 -4.84
C ALA A 119 -2.05 2.15 -5.18
N CYS A 120 -2.18 1.12 -4.37
CA CYS A 120 -1.54 -0.18 -4.54
C CYS A 120 -2.57 -1.18 -5.06
N LEU A 121 -2.27 -1.83 -6.19
CA LEU A 121 -3.10 -2.88 -6.79
C LEU A 121 -2.29 -4.17 -6.97
N ASP A 122 -2.96 -5.28 -7.25
CA ASP A 122 -2.33 -6.60 -7.34
C ASP A 122 -1.09 -6.66 -8.26
N ASP A 123 -1.16 -6.03 -9.44
CA ASP A 123 -0.12 -6.06 -10.50
C ASP A 123 0.41 -4.67 -10.89
N SER A 124 -0.08 -3.64 -10.20
CA SER A 124 0.20 -2.26 -10.56
C SER A 124 0.15 -1.33 -9.35
N ALA A 125 0.78 -0.17 -9.48
CA ALA A 125 0.65 0.92 -8.52
C ALA A 125 0.37 2.20 -9.29
N CYS A 126 -0.32 3.14 -8.66
CA CYS A 126 -0.58 4.45 -9.24
C CYS A 126 -0.09 5.52 -8.28
N THR A 127 0.75 6.44 -8.75
CA THR A 127 1.05 7.67 -8.03
C THR A 127 0.12 8.77 -8.52
N LEU A 128 -0.34 9.60 -7.61
CA LEU A 128 -1.16 10.76 -7.86
C LEU A 128 -0.53 11.97 -7.16
N HIS A 129 -0.38 13.05 -7.90
CA HIS A 129 0.05 14.34 -7.39
C HIS A 129 -0.87 15.42 -7.94
N ILE A 130 -1.33 16.29 -7.04
CA ILE A 130 -2.11 17.46 -7.40
C ILE A 130 -1.36 18.65 -6.82
N GLY A 131 -1.04 19.64 -7.64
CA GLY A 131 -0.33 20.83 -7.17
C GLY A 131 -0.69 22.06 -8.00
N ALA A 132 -0.04 23.18 -7.69
CA ALA A 132 -0.25 24.43 -8.42
C ALA A 132 0.11 24.34 -9.92
N GLY A 133 0.95 23.37 -10.30
CA GLY A 133 1.32 23.07 -11.69
C GLY A 133 0.28 22.25 -12.47
N GLY A 134 -0.79 21.79 -11.80
CA GLY A 134 -1.80 20.90 -12.35
C GLY A 134 -1.76 19.53 -11.68
N PHE A 135 -2.19 18.53 -12.44
CA PHE A 135 -2.33 17.16 -11.98
C PHE A 135 -1.35 16.25 -12.71
N THR A 136 -0.75 15.32 -11.98
CA THR A 136 0.06 14.23 -12.53
C THR A 136 -0.37 12.91 -11.92
N LEU A 137 -0.61 11.92 -12.78
CA LEU A 137 -0.92 10.56 -12.41
C LEU A 137 -0.02 9.63 -13.20
N ALA A 138 0.74 8.78 -12.51
CA ALA A 138 1.57 7.77 -13.15
C ALA A 138 1.14 6.38 -12.73
N ARG A 139 0.90 5.50 -13.71
CA ARG A 139 0.63 4.09 -13.50
C ARG A 139 1.90 3.27 -13.76
N TYR A 140 2.24 2.43 -12.80
CA TYR A 140 3.33 1.49 -12.81
C TYR A 140 2.74 0.10 -12.99
N THR A 141 3.20 -0.65 -13.99
CA THR A 141 2.74 -2.04 -14.21
C THR A 141 3.95 -2.93 -14.34
N LEU A 142 3.95 -4.04 -13.59
CA LEU A 142 4.99 -5.05 -13.67
C LEU A 142 4.70 -5.98 -14.85
N ASP A 143 5.63 -6.10 -15.79
CA ASP A 143 5.51 -7.05 -16.90
C ASP A 143 5.94 -8.47 -16.51
N GLU A 144 5.66 -9.45 -17.38
CA GLU A 144 6.03 -10.85 -17.16
C GLU A 144 7.56 -11.07 -17.05
N GLY A 145 8.37 -10.12 -17.52
CA GLY A 145 9.82 -10.13 -17.43
C GLY A 145 10.38 -9.48 -16.17
N GLY A 146 9.52 -8.95 -15.29
CA GLY A 146 9.90 -8.21 -14.10
C GLY A 146 10.34 -6.76 -14.36
N ALA A 147 10.13 -6.24 -15.56
CA ALA A 147 10.36 -4.84 -15.88
C ALA A 147 9.11 -4.01 -15.51
N ILE A 148 9.33 -2.80 -15.00
CA ILE A 148 8.23 -1.89 -14.64
C ILE A 148 8.03 -0.89 -15.78
N ALA A 149 6.88 -0.99 -16.44
CA ALA A 149 6.42 0.00 -17.40
C ALA A 149 5.68 1.15 -16.68
N VAL A 150 5.95 2.38 -17.10
CA VAL A 150 5.32 3.59 -16.53
C VAL A 150 4.55 4.31 -17.61
N SER A 151 3.27 4.60 -17.33
CA SER A 151 2.42 5.44 -18.17
C SER A 151 1.99 6.66 -17.36
N GLU A 152 2.26 7.85 -17.88
CA GLU A 152 1.95 9.11 -17.20
C GLU A 152 0.83 9.85 -17.91
N LEU A 153 -0.06 10.42 -17.11
CA LEU A 153 -1.03 11.41 -17.53
C LEU A 153 -0.82 12.69 -16.74
N SER A 154 -0.76 13.80 -17.46
CA SER A 154 -0.83 15.13 -16.86
C SER A 154 -1.89 15.97 -17.54
N GLY A 155 -2.44 16.93 -16.80
CA GLY A 155 -3.44 17.85 -17.32
C GLY A 155 -3.90 18.85 -16.29
N GLN A 156 -4.88 19.66 -16.69
CA GLN A 156 -5.50 20.60 -15.77
C GLN A 156 -6.68 19.90 -15.08
N PRO A 157 -6.67 19.84 -13.74
CA PRO A 157 -7.80 19.29 -13.01
C PRO A 157 -9.00 20.23 -13.09
N VAL A 158 -10.17 19.66 -13.33
CA VAL A 158 -11.46 20.36 -13.31
C VAL A 158 -12.37 19.60 -12.34
N LEU A 159 -12.94 20.33 -11.38
CA LEU A 159 -13.94 19.81 -10.46
C LEU A 159 -15.29 20.42 -10.84
N ASP A 160 -16.27 19.57 -11.13
CA ASP A 160 -17.64 19.98 -11.40
C ASP A 160 -18.66 19.10 -10.67
N GLU A 161 -19.95 19.32 -10.94
CA GLU A 161 -21.05 18.56 -10.33
C GLU A 161 -21.03 17.05 -10.64
N ASN A 162 -20.28 16.62 -11.66
CA ASN A 162 -20.11 15.24 -12.07
C ASN A 162 -18.83 14.60 -11.51
N GLY A 163 -18.03 15.36 -10.75
CA GLY A 163 -16.83 14.89 -10.09
C GLY A 163 -15.55 15.53 -10.63
N PHE A 164 -14.44 14.79 -10.47
CA PHE A 164 -13.11 15.24 -10.87
C PHE A 164 -12.83 14.79 -12.31
N SER A 165 -12.29 15.67 -13.14
CA SER A 165 -11.91 15.36 -14.52
C SER A 165 -10.55 15.97 -14.86
N VAL A 166 -9.79 15.30 -15.72
CA VAL A 166 -8.54 15.83 -16.29
C VAL A 166 -8.84 16.27 -17.70
N VAL A 167 -8.57 17.54 -18.02
CA VAL A 167 -8.74 18.09 -19.37
C VAL A 167 -7.40 18.30 -20.07
N ASP A 168 -7.41 18.22 -21.40
CA ASP A 168 -6.25 18.53 -22.24
C ASP A 168 -5.99 20.05 -22.29
N GLY A 169 -4.95 20.46 -23.02
CA GLY A 169 -4.62 21.88 -23.19
C GLY A 169 -5.68 22.73 -23.91
N ASN A 170 -6.72 22.11 -24.48
CA ASN A 170 -7.87 22.77 -25.11
C ASN A 170 -9.10 22.79 -24.20
N GLY A 171 -9.04 22.15 -23.02
CA GLY A 171 -10.17 22.00 -22.11
C GLY A 171 -11.08 20.81 -22.43
N GLU A 172 -10.70 19.93 -23.36
CA GLU A 172 -11.46 18.72 -23.66
C GLU A 172 -11.16 17.64 -22.61
N PRO A 173 -12.17 16.94 -22.07
CA PRO A 173 -11.97 15.92 -21.05
C PRO A 173 -11.18 14.73 -21.60
N VAL A 174 -10.06 14.42 -20.94
CA VAL A 174 -9.19 13.27 -21.23
C VAL A 174 -9.55 12.09 -20.32
N LEU A 175 -9.86 12.37 -19.06
CA LEU A 175 -10.38 11.39 -18.10
C LEU A 175 -11.43 12.02 -17.19
N ALA A 176 -12.41 11.21 -16.76
CA ALA A 176 -13.46 11.61 -15.84
C ALA A 176 -13.56 10.57 -14.70
N PHE A 177 -13.72 11.07 -13.49
CA PHE A 177 -13.62 10.31 -12.25
C PHE A 177 -14.74 10.69 -11.27
N GLY A 178 -15.25 9.70 -10.54
CA GLY A 178 -15.83 9.96 -9.22
C GLY A 178 -14.69 10.07 -8.22
N TRP A 179 -14.71 11.02 -7.29
CA TRP A 179 -13.69 11.12 -6.25
C TRP A 179 -14.34 11.41 -4.91
N GLU A 180 -13.87 10.77 -3.85
CA GLU A 180 -14.30 11.01 -2.48
C GLU A 180 -13.09 10.92 -1.57
N LEU A 181 -12.97 11.89 -0.67
CA LEU A 181 -11.90 11.90 0.31
C LEU A 181 -12.43 11.49 1.67
N LEU A 182 -11.76 10.52 2.26
CA LEU A 182 -12.20 9.81 3.44
C LEU A 182 -11.09 9.86 4.46
N ALA A 183 -11.43 10.28 5.68
CA ALA A 183 -10.56 10.12 6.82
C ALA A 183 -10.77 8.73 7.42
N GLU A 184 -9.69 8.07 7.82
CA GLU A 184 -9.79 6.96 8.76
C GLU A 184 -10.33 7.47 10.11
N ASP A 185 -11.08 6.64 10.83
CA ASP A 185 -11.82 7.04 12.04
C ASP A 185 -10.95 7.86 13.03
N GLY A 186 -11.43 9.08 13.37
CA GLY A 186 -10.74 9.99 14.28
C GLY A 186 -9.73 10.90 13.54
N ASP A 187 -8.53 11.02 14.10
CA ASP A 187 -7.39 11.74 13.51
C ASP A 187 -6.51 10.78 12.65
N GLY A 188 -7.15 9.84 11.93
CA GLY A 188 -6.48 8.83 11.13
C GLY A 188 -5.94 9.32 9.78
N LEU A 189 -5.27 8.44 9.02
CA LEU A 189 -4.64 8.83 7.76
C LEU A 189 -5.68 9.21 6.69
N PRO A 190 -5.41 10.19 5.83
CA PRO A 190 -6.30 10.53 4.74
C PRO A 190 -6.19 9.49 3.62
N ARG A 191 -7.35 9.08 3.09
CA ARG A 191 -7.52 8.19 1.94
C ARG A 191 -8.37 8.88 0.89
N LEU A 192 -7.94 8.84 -0.35
CA LEU A 192 -8.70 9.31 -1.50
C LEU A 192 -9.20 8.13 -2.32
N ASP A 193 -10.51 7.98 -2.46
CA ASP A 193 -11.10 6.99 -3.36
C ASP A 193 -11.45 7.65 -4.70
N LEU A 194 -11.03 7.00 -5.78
CA LEU A 194 -11.24 7.45 -7.15
C LEU A 194 -11.93 6.34 -7.95
N GLU A 195 -13.13 6.60 -8.46
CA GLU A 195 -13.81 5.73 -9.42
C GLU A 195 -13.34 6.08 -10.84
N SER A 196 -12.54 5.21 -11.43
CA SER A 196 -12.10 5.32 -12.82
C SER A 196 -13.08 4.64 -13.76
N ARG A 197 -13.62 5.41 -14.70
CA ARG A 197 -14.34 4.87 -15.86
C ARG A 197 -13.29 4.45 -16.89
N SER A 198 -13.32 3.18 -17.32
CA SER A 198 -12.28 2.58 -18.18
C SER A 198 -11.79 3.52 -19.28
N GLY A 199 -10.51 3.87 -19.23
CA GLY A 199 -9.75 4.59 -20.25
C GLY A 199 -8.30 4.09 -20.17
N GLU A 200 -7.55 4.09 -21.27
CA GLU A 200 -6.24 3.41 -21.38
C GLU A 200 -5.22 3.70 -20.25
N ALA A 201 -5.39 4.79 -19.49
CA ALA A 201 -4.48 5.24 -18.44
C ALA A 201 -4.62 4.52 -17.08
N LEU A 202 -5.83 4.13 -16.66
CA LEU A 202 -6.08 3.52 -15.34
C LEU A 202 -6.92 2.25 -15.45
N PRO A 203 -6.74 1.29 -14.53
CA PRO A 203 -7.65 0.18 -14.41
C PRO A 203 -9.06 0.71 -14.06
N ALA A 204 -10.07 0.09 -14.66
CA ALA A 204 -11.45 0.44 -14.39
C ALA A 204 -11.85 -0.03 -12.98
N GLY A 205 -12.62 0.78 -12.27
CA GLY A 205 -13.09 0.48 -10.92
C GLY A 205 -12.66 1.52 -9.90
N GLU A 206 -12.73 1.13 -8.63
CA GLU A 206 -12.40 1.96 -7.48
C GLU A 206 -10.90 1.86 -7.16
N LEU A 207 -10.28 3.00 -6.91
CA LEU A 207 -8.87 3.13 -6.57
C LEU A 207 -8.74 3.89 -5.25
N SER A 208 -8.22 3.23 -4.23
CA SER A 208 -7.92 3.86 -2.94
C SER A 208 -6.47 4.33 -2.91
N PHE A 209 -6.30 5.65 -2.88
CA PHE A 209 -5.02 6.34 -2.78
C PHE A 209 -4.75 6.76 -1.35
N TYR A 210 -3.56 6.45 -0.85
CA TYR A 210 -3.10 6.81 0.48
C TYR A 210 -2.03 7.90 0.39
N MET A 211 -2.13 8.92 1.24
CA MET A 211 -1.13 9.99 1.31
C MET A 211 0.20 9.41 1.79
N THR A 212 1.29 9.79 1.14
CA THR A 212 2.64 9.37 1.49
C THR A 212 3.46 10.53 2.07
N SER A 213 4.62 10.21 2.64
CA SER A 213 5.57 11.25 3.08
C SER A 213 6.52 11.74 1.98
N ALA A 214 6.35 11.27 0.74
CA ALA A 214 7.21 11.66 -0.38
C ALA A 214 7.13 13.17 -0.62
N ALA A 215 8.30 13.80 -0.72
CA ALA A 215 8.44 15.24 -0.97
C ALA A 215 8.69 15.56 -2.45
N SER A 216 8.83 14.55 -3.29
CA SER A 216 9.10 14.70 -4.72
C SER A 216 8.55 13.54 -5.55
N ALA A 217 8.41 13.78 -6.86
CA ALA A 217 8.00 12.75 -7.81
C ALA A 217 8.99 11.57 -7.87
N GLU A 218 10.28 11.82 -7.63
CA GLU A 218 11.31 10.77 -7.57
C GLU A 218 11.11 9.86 -6.36
N GLU A 219 10.79 10.43 -5.20
CA GLU A 219 10.46 9.64 -4.00
C GLU A 219 9.15 8.86 -4.18
N ALA A 220 8.13 9.46 -4.81
CA ALA A 220 6.89 8.77 -5.13
C ALA A 220 7.07 7.63 -6.15
N ASP A 221 7.92 7.83 -7.17
CA ASP A 221 8.33 6.77 -8.11
C ASP A 221 9.04 5.62 -7.37
N ALA A 222 9.98 5.94 -6.47
CA ALA A 222 10.68 4.95 -5.67
C ALA A 222 9.73 4.14 -4.77
N LEU A 223 8.74 4.78 -4.15
CA LEU A 223 7.68 4.11 -3.38
C LEU A 223 6.87 3.14 -4.26
N ALA A 224 6.36 3.61 -5.41
CA ALA A 224 5.54 2.79 -6.31
C ALA A 224 6.31 1.60 -6.89
N ARG A 225 7.59 1.79 -7.24
CA ARG A 225 8.47 0.70 -7.67
C ARG A 225 8.77 -0.27 -6.56
N GLY A 226 9.12 0.23 -5.37
CA GLY A 226 9.39 -0.58 -4.19
C GLY A 226 8.21 -1.50 -3.86
N TYR A 227 6.98 -1.01 -4.01
CA TYR A 227 5.78 -1.83 -3.85
C TYR A 227 5.73 -3.02 -4.82
N LEU A 228 5.97 -2.78 -6.10
CA LEU A 228 5.93 -3.85 -7.12
C LEU A 228 7.09 -4.83 -7.00
N GLU A 229 8.29 -4.34 -6.68
CA GLU A 229 9.51 -5.15 -6.58
C GLU A 229 9.53 -6.03 -5.33
N ASN A 230 9.00 -5.52 -4.21
CA ASN A 230 9.01 -6.21 -2.92
C ASN A 230 7.67 -6.90 -2.60
N ARG A 231 6.76 -6.99 -3.58
CA ARG A 231 5.37 -7.41 -3.38
C ARG A 231 5.26 -8.72 -2.59
N GLN A 232 4.47 -8.68 -1.53
CA GLN A 232 4.22 -9.82 -0.65
C GLN A 232 2.75 -9.84 -0.19
N THR A 233 2.24 -11.06 0.02
CA THR A 233 0.88 -11.32 0.52
C THR A 233 0.98 -12.23 1.74
N PRO A 234 1.47 -11.70 2.88
CA PRO A 234 1.70 -12.52 4.08
C PRO A 234 0.37 -13.05 4.64
N ASP A 235 0.38 -14.29 5.10
CA ASP A 235 -0.70 -14.91 5.87
C ASP A 235 -0.40 -14.74 7.37
N PRO A 236 -1.13 -13.89 8.11
CA PRO A 236 -0.89 -13.67 9.54
C PRO A 236 -1.08 -14.91 10.41
N ALA A 237 -1.71 -15.97 9.91
CA ALA A 237 -1.85 -17.22 10.65
C ALA A 237 -0.57 -18.08 10.63
N THR A 238 0.28 -17.91 9.61
CA THR A 238 1.41 -18.82 9.37
C THR A 238 2.76 -18.12 9.21
N ASP A 239 2.76 -16.88 8.71
CA ASP A 239 3.98 -16.14 8.41
C ASP A 239 4.49 -15.36 9.62
N ASP A 240 5.79 -15.03 9.60
CA ASP A 240 6.41 -14.18 10.60
C ASP A 240 6.09 -12.70 10.33
N MET A 241 5.10 -12.19 11.05
CA MET A 241 4.67 -10.80 10.92
C MET A 241 5.66 -9.79 11.51
N THR A 242 6.63 -10.23 12.33
CA THR A 242 7.49 -9.33 13.13
C THR A 242 8.61 -8.65 12.34
N THR A 243 8.83 -9.09 11.10
CA THR A 243 9.94 -8.61 10.26
C THR A 243 9.49 -8.03 8.92
N LEU A 244 8.18 -7.94 8.67
CA LEU A 244 7.64 -7.51 7.38
C LEU A 244 8.01 -6.08 6.98
N LEU A 245 8.28 -5.20 7.96
CA LEU A 245 8.69 -3.82 7.74
C LEU A 245 10.17 -3.59 8.09
N ALA A 246 10.94 -4.67 8.23
CA ALA A 246 12.34 -4.59 8.60
C ALA A 246 13.14 -3.73 7.61
N GLY A 247 13.94 -2.81 8.15
CA GLY A 247 14.75 -1.88 7.36
C GLY A 247 14.06 -0.55 7.06
N TYR A 248 12.74 -0.43 7.25
CA TYR A 248 12.07 0.87 7.20
C TYR A 248 12.47 1.74 8.41
N ARG A 249 12.72 3.03 8.13
CA ARG A 249 13.04 4.06 9.13
C ARG A 249 12.19 5.30 8.87
N GLY A 250 11.26 5.61 9.78
CA GLY A 250 10.37 6.75 9.68
C GLY A 250 9.09 6.57 10.51
N VAL A 251 8.11 7.44 10.27
CA VAL A 251 6.84 7.48 11.04
C VAL A 251 5.60 7.10 10.24
N SER A 252 5.72 6.88 8.92
CA SER A 252 4.58 6.56 8.05
C SER A 252 4.41 5.04 7.91
N ILE A 253 3.35 4.48 8.51
CA ILE A 253 2.99 3.07 8.29
C ILE A 253 2.66 2.81 6.81
N VAL A 254 2.09 3.80 6.11
CA VAL A 254 1.76 3.70 4.68
C VAL A 254 3.03 3.52 3.85
N ASP A 255 4.01 4.40 4.03
CA ASP A 255 5.29 4.32 3.30
C ASP A 255 6.03 3.03 3.64
N ALA A 256 5.99 2.61 4.91
CA ALA A 256 6.58 1.35 5.35
C ALA A 256 5.94 0.15 4.63
N CYS A 257 4.61 0.06 4.60
CA CYS A 257 3.88 -0.98 3.89
C CYS A 257 4.22 -0.97 2.40
N ILE A 258 4.12 0.19 1.75
CA ILE A 258 4.37 0.36 0.32
C ILE A 258 5.80 -0.09 -0.03
N LEU A 259 6.83 0.40 0.67
CA LEU A 259 8.23 0.03 0.40
C LEU A 259 8.51 -1.46 0.58
N ASN A 260 7.79 -2.11 1.48
CA ASN A 260 7.89 -3.54 1.72
C ASN A 260 6.86 -4.35 0.91
N GLY A 261 6.24 -3.76 -0.12
CA GLY A 261 5.35 -4.51 -1.02
C GLY A 261 4.05 -5.01 -0.39
N LEU A 262 3.60 -4.38 0.70
CA LEU A 262 2.32 -4.63 1.35
C LEU A 262 1.31 -3.58 0.90
N ASP A 263 0.06 -3.99 0.70
CA ASP A 263 -1.03 -3.03 0.51
C ASP A 263 -1.25 -2.24 1.83
N PRO A 264 -1.16 -0.89 1.80
CA PRO A 264 -1.28 -0.03 2.97
C PRO A 264 -2.72 0.16 3.48
N SER A 265 -3.71 -0.52 2.89
CA SER A 265 -5.11 -0.38 3.23
C SER A 265 -5.41 -0.55 4.72
N LEU A 266 -6.43 0.17 5.21
CA LEU A 266 -6.89 0.06 6.59
C LEU A 266 -7.30 -1.39 6.92
N GLU A 267 -7.92 -2.08 5.96
CA GLU A 267 -8.33 -3.48 6.12
C GLU A 267 -7.13 -4.42 6.33
N ASN A 268 -6.09 -4.29 5.51
CA ASN A 268 -4.88 -5.09 5.69
C ASN A 268 -4.15 -4.73 6.98
N ARG A 269 -4.01 -3.44 7.30
CA ARG A 269 -3.42 -3.01 8.56
C ARG A 269 -4.21 -3.51 9.76
N ALA A 270 -5.54 -3.50 9.72
CA ALA A 270 -6.40 -4.06 10.77
C ALA A 270 -6.17 -5.57 10.93
N THR A 271 -6.01 -6.29 9.81
CA THR A 271 -5.69 -7.72 9.79
C THR A 271 -4.34 -8.00 10.47
N TYR A 272 -3.31 -7.21 10.16
CA TYR A 272 -2.00 -7.33 10.81
C TYR A 272 -2.05 -6.90 12.28
N ALA A 273 -2.80 -5.85 12.60
CA ALA A 273 -2.97 -5.35 13.95
C ALA A 273 -3.63 -6.38 14.88
N ALA A 274 -4.63 -7.11 14.37
CA ALA A 274 -5.27 -8.20 15.10
C ALA A 274 -4.29 -9.32 15.48
N HIS A 275 -3.31 -9.64 14.62
CA HIS A 275 -2.26 -10.61 14.93
C HIS A 275 -1.45 -10.21 16.16
N PHE A 276 -1.19 -8.91 16.34
CA PHE A 276 -0.47 -8.37 17.50
C PHE A 276 -1.38 -8.06 18.70
N GLY A 277 -2.67 -8.43 18.65
CA GLY A 277 -3.62 -8.22 19.73
C GLY A 277 -4.11 -6.76 19.86
N ILE A 278 -3.99 -5.97 18.79
CA ILE A 278 -4.53 -4.59 18.75
C ILE A 278 -6.01 -4.68 18.37
N GLU A 279 -6.88 -4.76 19.38
CA GLU A 279 -8.33 -4.83 19.16
C GLU A 279 -8.91 -3.47 18.74
N GLY A 280 -9.89 -3.49 17.83
CA GLY A 280 -10.58 -2.28 17.39
C GLY A 280 -9.66 -1.29 16.66
N TYR A 281 -8.74 -1.80 15.84
CA TYR A 281 -7.87 -0.99 15.01
C TYR A 281 -8.69 -0.08 14.08
N ARG A 282 -8.46 1.23 14.20
CA ARG A 282 -9.14 2.30 13.45
C ARG A 282 -8.19 3.13 12.60
N GLY A 283 -6.88 2.87 12.70
CA GLY A 283 -5.86 3.61 11.96
C GLY A 283 -5.47 4.94 12.61
N THR A 284 -5.66 5.08 13.94
CA THR A 284 -5.20 6.28 14.65
C THR A 284 -3.67 6.40 14.58
N PRO A 285 -3.09 7.60 14.73
CA PRO A 285 -1.64 7.79 14.70
C PRO A 285 -0.88 6.87 15.66
N GLU A 286 -1.38 6.69 16.88
CA GLU A 286 -0.78 5.83 17.90
C GLU A 286 -0.84 4.36 17.52
N GLN A 287 -1.98 3.90 17.01
CA GLN A 287 -2.15 2.52 16.53
C GLN A 287 -1.23 2.23 15.34
N ASN A 288 -1.08 3.20 14.43
CA ASN A 288 -0.19 3.10 13.27
C ASN A 288 1.29 2.99 13.68
N LEU A 289 1.76 3.85 14.58
CA LEU A 289 3.14 3.81 15.08
C LEU A 289 3.44 2.53 15.87
N TYR A 290 2.48 2.07 16.66
CA TYR A 290 2.62 0.81 17.39
C TYR A 290 2.71 -0.38 16.43
N LEU A 291 1.79 -0.47 15.46
CA LEU A 291 1.81 -1.52 14.43
C LEU A 291 3.12 -1.52 13.63
N LEU A 292 3.61 -0.33 13.23
CA LEU A 292 4.88 -0.15 12.53
C LEU A 292 6.03 -0.81 13.28
N THR A 293 6.10 -0.59 14.59
CA THR A 293 7.15 -1.13 15.46
C THR A 293 7.00 -2.64 15.64
N CYS A 294 5.77 -3.14 15.82
CA CYS A 294 5.49 -4.58 15.95
C CYS A 294 5.92 -5.36 14.71
N MET A 295 5.78 -4.77 13.52
CA MET A 295 6.15 -5.39 12.25
C MET A 295 7.63 -5.20 11.86
N GLY A 296 8.45 -4.63 12.76
CA GLY A 296 9.90 -4.53 12.58
C GLY A 296 10.41 -3.21 11.99
N GLY A 297 9.52 -2.23 11.77
CA GLY A 297 9.91 -0.87 11.38
C GLY A 297 10.59 -0.12 12.54
N THR A 298 11.42 0.86 12.20
CA THR A 298 12.10 1.73 13.18
C THR A 298 11.56 3.15 13.11
N ILE A 299 11.13 3.71 14.23
CA ILE A 299 10.73 5.12 14.33
C ILE A 299 11.99 6.01 14.25
N ALA A 300 11.99 7.00 13.37
CA ALA A 300 13.12 7.91 13.12
C ALA A 300 12.65 9.32 12.81
#